data_AF-K2E311-F1
#
_entry.id   AF-K2E311-F1
#
_cell.length_a   1.000
_cell.length_b   1.000
_cell.length_c   1.000
_cell.angle_alpha   90.00
_cell.angle_beta   90.00
_cell.angle_gamma   90.00
#
_symmetry.space_group_name_H-M   'P 1'
#
loop_
_entity.id
_entity.type
_entity.pdbx_description
1 polymer ?
#
loop_
_entity_poly.entity_id
_entity_poly.type
_entity_poly.pdbx_seq_one_letter_code
_entity_poly.pdbx_strand_id
1 'polypeptide(L)'
;MQDSTFICVNCGKSVSLVAPGTHNRNHCPFCLYSLHVDNEVGDRTSTCLGLMVPTGKMLKPDGEEVLVHKCEKCGFVRKNRVAGDDDIKKVDNLPVLL
;
A
#
# COMPACT_ATOMS: atom_id res chain seq x y z
N MET A 1 3.80 -21.18 11.72
CA MET A 1 3.84 -20.15 10.66
C MET A 1 4.26 -18.87 11.36
N GLN A 2 5.41 -18.30 11.02
CA GLN A 2 5.80 -17.01 11.59
C GLN A 2 4.95 -15.96 10.89
N ASP A 3 3.99 -15.39 11.61
CA ASP A 3 3.31 -14.17 11.19
C ASP A 3 4.34 -13.05 11.20
N SER A 4 5.00 -12.85 10.06
CA SER A 4 5.97 -11.80 9.89
C SER A 4 5.23 -10.46 9.88
N THR A 5 5.65 -9.56 10.76
CA THR A 5 5.05 -8.22 10.92
C THR A 5 6.09 -7.16 10.57
N PHE A 6 5.62 -5.95 10.25
CA PHE A 6 6.47 -4.77 10.14
C PHE A 6 5.88 -3.60 10.92
N ILE A 7 6.73 -2.65 11.32
CA ILE A 7 6.27 -1.39 11.90
C ILE A 7 6.07 -0.37 10.79
N CYS A 8 4.86 0.17 10.68
CA CYS A 8 4.58 1.23 9.72
C CYS A 8 5.36 2.49 10.08
N VAL A 9 6.25 2.94 9.20
CA VAL A 9 7.07 4.14 9.44
C VAL A 9 6.26 5.45 9.51
N ASN A 10 5.03 5.47 8.98
CA ASN A 10 4.16 6.65 9.02
C ASN A 10 3.37 6.76 10.33
N CYS A 11 2.74 5.66 10.78
CA CYS A 11 1.81 5.70 11.93
C CYS A 11 2.24 4.84 13.14
N GLY A 12 3.38 4.17 13.08
CA GLY A 12 3.97 3.40 14.18
C GLY A 12 3.26 2.09 14.55
N LYS A 13 2.18 1.71 13.86
CA LYS A 13 1.46 0.46 14.16
C LYS A 13 2.23 -0.76 13.64
N SER A 14 2.14 -1.86 14.40
CA SER A 14 2.57 -3.19 13.92
C SER A 14 1.53 -3.74 12.94
N VAL A 15 2.00 -4.18 11.78
CA VAL A 15 1.18 -4.63 10.65
C VAL A 15 1.59 -6.05 10.25
N SER A 16 0.63 -6.95 10.14
CA SER A 16 0.87 -8.31 9.61
C SER A 16 1.19 -8.26 8.13
N LEU A 17 2.18 -9.02 7.65
CA LEU A 17 2.42 -9.19 6.23
C LEU A 17 1.35 -10.06 5.54
N VAL A 18 0.64 -10.87 6.31
CA VAL A 18 -0.51 -11.64 5.84
C VAL A 18 -1.73 -10.73 5.74
N ALA A 19 -2.43 -10.80 4.62
CA ALA A 19 -3.61 -9.98 4.34
C ALA A 19 -4.60 -10.78 3.48
N PRO A 20 -5.91 -10.74 3.77
CA PRO A 20 -6.90 -11.30 2.87
C PRO A 20 -6.87 -10.59 1.51
N GLY A 21 -6.85 -11.36 0.42
CA GLY A 21 -6.97 -10.83 -0.94
C GLY A 21 -5.68 -10.28 -1.57
N THR A 22 -4.52 -10.39 -0.92
CA THR A 22 -3.21 -10.11 -1.54
C THR A 22 -2.14 -11.08 -1.06
N HIS A 23 -1.25 -11.49 -1.97
CA HIS A 23 -0.06 -12.28 -1.64
C HIS A 23 1.09 -11.42 -1.09
N ASN A 24 1.12 -10.13 -1.44
CA ASN A 24 2.18 -9.20 -1.07
C ASN A 24 1.55 -7.93 -0.50
N ARG A 25 1.52 -7.80 0.84
CA ARG A 25 1.11 -6.54 1.46
C ARG A 25 2.18 -5.47 1.18
N ASN A 26 1.73 -4.32 0.67
CA ASN A 26 2.62 -3.20 0.37
C ASN A 26 2.28 -1.92 1.13
N HIS A 27 1.13 -1.84 1.80
CA HIS A 27 0.73 -0.67 2.58
C HIS A 27 0.21 -1.08 3.96
N CYS A 28 0.19 -0.12 4.87
CA CYS A 28 -0.40 -0.28 6.20
C CYS A 28 -1.93 -0.21 6.10
N PRO A 29 -2.69 -1.19 6.62
CA PRO A 29 -4.15 -1.17 6.54
C PRO A 29 -4.78 -0.01 7.34
N PHE A 30 -4.07 0.50 8.36
CA PHE A 30 -4.57 1.54 9.26
C PHE A 30 -4.35 2.96 8.76
N CYS A 31 -3.42 3.19 7.84
CA CYS A 31 -3.13 4.53 7.33
C CYS A 31 -2.96 4.60 5.82
N LEU A 32 -2.93 3.46 5.14
CA LEU A 32 -2.79 3.30 3.70
C LEU A 32 -1.45 3.79 3.14
N TYR A 33 -0.51 4.21 3.99
CA TYR A 33 0.84 4.53 3.55
C TYR A 33 1.66 3.27 3.28
N SER A 34 2.52 3.37 2.28
CA SER A 34 3.47 2.34 1.86
C SER A 34 4.91 2.85 2.04
N LEU A 35 5.89 1.98 1.81
CA LEU A 35 7.30 2.31 1.76
C LEU A 35 7.88 1.81 0.43
N HIS A 36 8.66 2.64 -0.25
CA HIS A 36 9.27 2.28 -1.53
C HIS A 36 10.47 1.34 -1.30
N VAL A 37 10.17 0.06 -1.16
CA VAL A 37 11.13 -1.03 -0.97
C VAL A 37 11.25 -1.95 -2.18
N ASP A 38 10.37 -1.83 -3.17
CA ASP A 38 10.32 -2.71 -4.33
C ASP A 38 10.71 -1.98 -5.62
N ASN A 39 11.68 -2.51 -6.38
CA ASN A 39 11.89 -2.08 -7.77
C ASN A 39 10.88 -2.84 -8.65
N GLU A 40 10.92 -4.17 -8.57
CA GLU A 40 9.90 -5.08 -9.09
C GLU A 40 8.96 -5.54 -7.96
N VAL A 41 7.73 -5.93 -8.31
CA VAL A 41 6.71 -6.31 -7.31
C VAL A 41 7.21 -7.45 -6.42
N GLY A 42 7.34 -7.19 -5.12
CA GLY A 42 7.73 -8.17 -4.11
C GLY A 42 9.23 -8.45 -4.00
N ASP A 43 10.09 -7.79 -4.80
CA ASP A 43 11.53 -8.05 -4.80
C ASP A 43 12.25 -7.50 -3.56
N ARG A 44 11.68 -6.49 -2.91
CA ARG A 44 12.24 -5.77 -1.76
C ARG A 44 13.69 -5.25 -2.00
N THR A 45 14.05 -4.93 -3.25
CA THR A 45 15.42 -4.52 -3.63
C THR A 45 15.62 -3.01 -3.78
N SER A 46 14.57 -2.20 -3.66
CA SER A 46 14.69 -0.74 -3.81
C SER A 46 15.44 -0.12 -2.64
N THR A 47 16.50 0.62 -2.97
CA THR A 47 17.26 1.43 -2.00
C THR A 47 16.63 2.81 -1.78
N CYS A 48 15.49 3.10 -2.41
CA CYS A 48 14.82 4.39 -2.29
C CYS A 48 14.39 4.64 -0.85
N LEU A 49 13.66 3.68 -0.26
CA LEU A 49 13.10 3.72 1.09
C LEU A 49 12.25 4.98 1.36
N GLY A 50 11.77 5.64 0.30
CA GLY A 50 10.92 6.82 0.41
C GLY A 50 9.51 6.43 0.82
N LEU A 51 8.91 7.23 1.70
CA LEU A 51 7.51 7.06 2.07
C LEU A 51 6.63 7.19 0.82
N MET A 52 5.64 6.31 0.70
CA MET A 52 4.71 6.32 -0.42
C MET A 52 3.32 6.71 0.07
N VAL A 53 2.90 7.92 -0.29
CA VAL A 53 1.60 8.50 0.09
C VAL A 53 0.48 7.90 -0.78
N PRO A 54 -0.67 7.50 -0.18
CA PRO A 54 -1.86 7.11 -0.93
C PRO A 54 -2.49 8.36 -1.53
N THR A 55 -2.18 8.65 -2.80
CA THR A 55 -2.66 9.86 -3.50
C THR A 55 -4.11 9.77 -3.98
N GLY A 56 -4.68 8.57 -4.02
CA GLY A 56 -6.04 8.35 -4.47
C GLY A 56 -6.36 6.87 -4.63
N LYS A 57 -7.54 6.60 -5.18
CA LYS A 57 -8.01 5.27 -5.55
C LYS A 57 -8.59 5.24 -6.96
N MET A 58 -8.62 4.06 -7.57
CA MET A 58 -9.18 3.83 -8.90
C MET A 58 -9.99 2.54 -8.92
N LEU A 59 -11.04 2.51 -9.73
CA LEU A 59 -11.75 1.28 -10.08
C LEU A 59 -11.20 0.77 -11.41
N LYS A 60 -10.71 -0.47 -11.44
CA LYS A 60 -10.30 -1.13 -12.68
C LYS A 60 -11.54 -1.59 -13.48
N PRO A 61 -11.40 -1.84 -14.80
CA PRO A 61 -12.51 -2.32 -15.63
C PRO A 61 -13.12 -3.66 -15.18
N ASP A 62 -12.35 -4.49 -14.48
CA ASP A 62 -12.79 -5.77 -13.90
C ASP A 62 -13.51 -5.61 -12.55
N GLY A 63 -13.71 -4.37 -12.09
CA GLY A 63 -14.36 -4.04 -10.82
C GLY A 63 -13.44 -4.06 -9.60
N GLU A 64 -12.14 -4.31 -9.76
CA GLU A 64 -11.20 -4.25 -8.64
C GLU A 64 -10.86 -2.80 -8.27
N GLU A 65 -11.03 -2.43 -7.00
CA GLU A 65 -10.57 -1.16 -6.44
C GLU A 65 -9.09 -1.23 -6.05
N VAL A 66 -8.31 -0.24 -6.46
CA VAL A 66 -6.89 -0.13 -6.16
C VAL A 66 -6.51 1.23 -5.59
N LEU A 67 -5.55 1.23 -4.68
CA LEU A 67 -4.89 2.42 -4.16
C LEU A 67 -3.78 2.86 -5.09
N VAL A 68 -3.68 4.17 -5.33
CA VAL A 68 -2.59 4.79 -6.10
C VAL A 68 -1.62 5.45 -5.14
N HIS A 69 -0.41 4.93 -5.08
CA HIS A 69 0.66 5.42 -4.22
C HIS A 69 1.70 6.18 -5.02
N LYS A 70 2.21 7.29 -4.45
CA LYS A 70 3.34 8.05 -5.00
C LYS A 70 4.45 8.13 -3.98
N CYS A 71 5.68 7.80 -4.39
CA CYS A 71 6.86 7.97 -3.56
C CYS A 71 7.18 9.46 -3.42
N GLU A 72 7.26 9.95 -2.18
CA GLU A 72 7.57 11.35 -1.89
C GLU A 72 9.04 11.70 -2.19
N LYS A 73 9.91 10.69 -2.24
CA LYS A 73 11.36 10.87 -2.49
C LYS A 73 11.72 10.90 -3.97
N CYS A 74 11.24 9.95 -4.77
CA CYS A 74 11.61 9.83 -6.19
C CYS A 74 10.45 10.05 -7.17
N GLY A 75 9.22 10.25 -6.68
CA GLY A 75 8.04 10.46 -7.52
C GLY A 75 7.46 9.21 -8.18
N PHE A 76 8.06 8.03 -8.00
CA PHE A 76 7.56 6.77 -8.55
C PHE A 76 6.11 6.50 -8.12
N VAL A 77 5.27 6.04 -9.05
CA VAL A 77 3.84 5.77 -8.83
C VAL A 77 3.55 4.29 -9.01
N ARG A 78 2.81 3.70 -8.07
CA ARG A 78 2.38 2.29 -8.15
C ARG A 78 0.94 2.12 -7.67
N LYS A 79 0.22 1.23 -8.33
CA LYS A 79 -1.13 0.80 -7.96
C LYS A 79 -1.04 -0.47 -7.13
N ASN A 80 -1.74 -0.53 -6.00
CA ASN A 80 -1.83 -1.71 -5.14
C ASN A 80 -3.30 -2.03 -4.87
N ARG A 81 -3.65 -3.31 -4.84
CA ARG A 81 -5.00 -3.77 -4.48
C ARG A 81 -5.39 -3.32 -3.07
N VAL A 82 -6.65 -2.91 -2.89
CA VAL A 82 -7.24 -2.74 -1.55
C VAL A 82 -7.36 -4.13 -0.89
N ALA A 83 -6.69 -4.32 0.24
CA ALA A 83 -6.71 -5.58 0.98
C ALA A 83 -8.00 -5.70 1.81
N GLY A 84 -8.40 -6.94 2.12
CA GLY A 84 -9.66 -7.19 2.84
C GLY A 84 -9.69 -6.70 4.29
N ASP A 85 -8.55 -6.26 4.84
CA ASP A 85 -8.42 -5.70 6.18
C ASP A 85 -8.05 -4.21 6.19
N ASP A 86 -8.08 -3.54 5.04
CA ASP A 86 -7.85 -2.09 4.96
C ASP A 86 -8.97 -1.31 5.68
N ASP A 87 -8.60 -0.21 6.33
CA ASP A 87 -9.57 0.71 6.95
C ASP A 87 -10.43 1.36 5.85
N ILE A 88 -11.64 0.83 5.68
CA ILE A 88 -12.57 1.24 4.62
C ILE A 88 -12.88 2.73 4.65
N LYS A 89 -12.96 3.36 5.84
CA LYS A 89 -13.23 4.80 5.93
C LYS A 89 -12.07 5.60 5.36
N LYS A 90 -10.83 5.14 5.52
CA LYS A 90 -9.68 5.79 4.90
C LYS A 90 -9.66 5.60 3.40
N VAL A 91 -10.01 4.40 2.92
CA VAL A 91 -10.11 4.14 1.48
C VAL A 91 -11.17 5.03 0.86
N ASP A 92 -12.37 5.12 1.45
CA ASP A 92 -13.48 5.95 0.94
C ASP A 92 -13.18 7.45 0.92
N ASN A 93 -12.34 7.93 1.83
CA ASN A 93 -11.92 9.33 1.88
C ASN A 93 -10.83 9.68 0.86
N LEU A 94 -10.28 8.70 0.12
CA LEU A 94 -9.29 8.98 -0.92
C LEU A 94 -9.96 9.54 -2.19
N PRO A 95 -9.32 10.51 -2.87
CA PRO A 95 -9.78 10.98 -4.17
C PRO A 95 -9.87 9.84 -5.17
N VAL A 96 -10.97 9.79 -5.94
CA VAL A 96 -11.08 8.89 -7.09
C VAL A 96 -10.31 9.51 -8.25
N LEU A 97 -9.32 8.78 -8.77
CA LEU A 97 -8.56 9.17 -9.95
C LEU A 97 -9.20 8.55 -11.19
N LEU A 98 -9.44 9.38 -12.20
CA LEU A 98 -10.04 8.99 -13.49
C LEU A 98 -9.01 8.30 -14.39
#